data_AF-A0A5T2LNM6-F1
#
_entry.id   AF-A0A5T2LNM6-F1
#
_cell.length_a   1.000
_cell.length_b   1.000
_cell.length_c   1.000
_cell.angle_alpha   90.00
_cell.angle_beta   90.00
_cell.angle_gamma   90.00
#
_symmetry.space_group_name_H-M   'P 1'
#
loop_
_entity.id
_entity.type
_entity.pdbx_description
1 polymer ?
#
loop_
_entity_poly.entity_id
_entity_poly.type
_entity_poly.pdbx_seq_one_letter_code
_entity_poly.pdbx_strand_id
1 'polypeptide(L)'
;IHVKYGDYNFDGKEDFVIWYADDGMGIYDIYRVFLYSEKMADFKEIKPSCGDDFINLNLNKKKRELISMYYSHNEAQRCITNVFVDENKLK
;
A
#
# COMPACT_ATOMS: atom_id res chain seq x y z
N ILE A 1 10.28 10.82 7.71
CA ILE A 1 9.40 10.70 6.52
C ILE A 1 10.28 10.45 5.31
N HIS A 2 9.95 9.44 4.52
CA HIS A 2 10.74 8.96 3.39
C HIS A 2 9.83 8.69 2.19
N VAL A 3 10.39 8.76 0.98
CA VAL A 3 9.70 8.43 -0.28
C VAL A 3 10.43 7.26 -0.94
N LYS A 4 9.66 6.34 -1.52
CA LYS A 4 10.20 5.23 -2.31
C LYS A 4 9.36 5.04 -3.57
N TYR A 5 10.06 4.91 -4.70
CA TYR A 5 9.46 4.65 -6.00
C TYR A 5 9.48 3.14 -6.31
N GLY A 6 8.51 2.68 -7.09
CA GLY A 6 8.41 1.28 -7.52
C GLY A 6 7.05 0.96 -8.13
N ASP A 7 6.84 -0.27 -8.56
CA ASP A 7 5.58 -0.75 -9.11
C ASP A 7 4.77 -1.47 -8.01
N TYR A 8 3.72 -0.82 -7.50
CA TYR A 8 2.94 -1.26 -6.35
C TYR A 8 1.58 -1.85 -6.75
N ASN A 9 1.17 -1.69 -8.01
CA ASN A 9 -0.04 -2.29 -8.57
C ASN A 9 0.25 -3.39 -9.62
N PHE A 10 1.53 -3.67 -9.88
CA PHE A 10 2.04 -4.70 -10.77
C PHE A 10 1.68 -4.49 -12.25
N ASP A 11 1.53 -3.23 -12.68
CA ASP A 11 1.21 -2.85 -14.07
C ASP A 11 2.45 -2.46 -14.91
N GLY A 12 3.63 -2.43 -14.30
CA GLY A 12 4.90 -2.09 -14.94
C GLY A 12 5.20 -0.59 -15.03
N LYS A 13 4.34 0.28 -14.49
CA LYS A 13 4.56 1.73 -14.38
C LYS A 13 5.10 2.07 -12.99
N GLU A 14 5.69 3.25 -12.88
CA GLU A 14 6.27 3.71 -11.63
C GLU A 14 5.22 4.43 -10.77
N ASP A 15 4.97 3.87 -9.60
CA ASP A 15 4.19 4.41 -8.51
C ASP A 15 5.13 4.95 -7.41
N PHE A 16 4.57 5.44 -6.30
CA PHE A 16 5.37 5.73 -5.12
C PHE A 16 4.65 5.45 -3.81
N VAL A 17 5.45 5.32 -2.76
CA VAL A 17 4.97 5.30 -1.39
C VAL A 17 5.66 6.37 -0.56
N ILE A 18 4.92 6.91 0.39
CA ILE A 18 5.48 7.70 1.50
C ILE A 18 5.44 6.80 2.72
N TRP A 19 6.54 6.73 3.47
CA TRP A 19 6.58 5.97 4.71
C TRP A 19 7.28 6.72 5.84
N TYR A 20 6.90 6.36 7.06
CA TYR A 20 7.47 6.89 8.29
C TYR A 20 7.33 5.85 9.40
N ALA A 21 8.30 5.83 10.31
CA ALA A 21 8.16 5.07 11.55
C ALA A 21 7.12 5.76 12.43
N ASP A 22 6.25 4.97 13.06
CA ASP A 22 5.35 5.47 14.09
C ASP A 22 6.16 5.80 15.37
N ASP A 23 6.08 7.04 15.83
CA ASP A 23 6.78 7.57 17.01
C ASP A 23 6.22 7.02 18.34
N GLY A 24 5.22 6.13 18.29
CA GLY A 24 4.75 5.34 19.44
C GLY A 24 5.78 4.33 19.92
N MET A 25 5.45 3.02 19.93
CA MET A 25 6.40 1.98 20.33
C MET A 25 7.59 1.81 19.35
N GLY A 26 7.63 2.51 18.22
CA GLY A 26 8.76 2.50 17.28
C GLY A 26 8.97 1.17 16.54
N ILE A 27 7.96 0.30 16.48
CA ILE A 27 8.06 -1.05 15.89
C ILE A 27 7.53 -1.09 14.44
N TYR A 28 6.74 -0.09 14.03
CA TYR A 28 5.96 -0.15 12.81
C TYR A 28 6.33 0.98 11.85
N ASP A 29 6.60 0.61 10.61
CA ASP A 29 6.64 1.52 9.49
C ASP A 29 5.22 1.62 8.90
N ILE A 30 4.70 2.84 8.83
CA ILE A 30 3.40 3.14 8.21
C ILE A 30 3.64 3.60 6.78
N TYR A 31 2.94 2.99 5.82
CA TYR A 31 3.05 3.28 4.39
C TYR A 31 1.74 3.89 3.85
N ARG A 32 1.88 4.97 3.07
CA ARG A 32 0.83 5.52 2.19
C ARG A 32 1.20 5.18 0.76
N VAL A 33 0.29 4.55 0.02
CA VAL A 33 0.54 4.02 -1.32
C VAL A 33 -0.20 4.83 -2.37
N PHE A 34 0.54 5.34 -3.35
CA PHE A 34 0.03 6.22 -4.40
C PHE A 34 0.26 5.57 -5.76
N LEU A 35 -0.83 5.18 -6.41
CA LEU A 35 -0.78 4.50 -7.70
C LEU A 35 -0.98 5.49 -8.84
N TYR A 36 -0.16 5.40 -9.87
CA TYR A 36 -0.34 6.20 -11.08
C TYR A 36 -1.57 5.75 -11.86
N SER A 37 -2.33 6.72 -12.38
CA SER A 37 -3.47 6.49 -13.27
C SER A 37 -3.28 7.27 -14.55
N GLU A 38 -3.10 6.58 -15.69
CA GLU A 38 -3.02 7.23 -17.00
C GLU A 38 -4.31 7.95 -17.35
N LYS A 39 -5.46 7.35 -17.03
CA LYS A 39 -6.78 7.92 -17.28
C LYS A 39 -6.96 9.30 -16.62
N MET A 40 -6.42 9.49 -15.42
CA MET A 40 -6.52 10.75 -14.68
C MET A 40 -5.27 11.63 -14.86
N ALA A 41 -4.20 11.09 -15.45
CA ALA A 41 -2.87 11.68 -15.48
C ALA A 41 -2.40 12.15 -14.08
N ASP A 42 -2.70 11.35 -13.05
CA ASP A 42 -2.45 11.69 -11.64
C ASP A 42 -2.24 10.43 -10.78
N PHE A 43 -1.80 10.62 -9.54
CA PHE A 43 -1.64 9.56 -8.55
C PHE A 43 -2.82 9.49 -7.58
N LYS A 44 -3.37 8.29 -7.39
CA LYS A 44 -4.43 8.05 -6.40
C LYS A 44 -3.88 7.29 -5.19
N GLU A 45 -4.10 7.86 -4.01
CA GLU A 45 -3.84 7.15 -2.76
C GLU A 45 -4.84 5.99 -2.62
N ILE A 46 -4.33 4.82 -2.25
CA ILE A 46 -5.15 3.65 -1.91
C ILE A 46 -5.04 3.33 -0.42
N LYS A 47 -6.06 2.64 0.08
CA LYS A 47 -6.12 2.09 1.42
C LYS A 47 -6.02 0.57 1.39
N PRO A 48 -5.50 -0.06 2.45
CA PRO A 48 -5.52 -1.51 2.55
C PRO A 48 -6.96 -2.04 2.55
N SER A 49 -7.13 -3.29 2.15
CA SER A 49 -8.42 -3.99 2.21
C SER A 49 -8.91 -4.29 3.64
N CYS A 50 -8.02 -4.15 4.63
CA CYS A 50 -8.22 -4.43 6.04
C CYS A 50 -7.40 -3.46 6.89
N GLY A 51 -7.95 -3.06 8.04
CA GLY A 51 -7.33 -2.02 8.87
C GLY A 51 -7.37 -0.63 8.22
N ASP A 52 -6.65 0.31 8.82
CA ASP A 52 -6.69 1.72 8.42
C ASP A 52 -5.51 2.13 7.53
N ASP A 53 -4.33 1.54 7.77
CA ASP A 53 -3.08 1.89 7.09
C ASP A 53 -2.25 0.64 6.73
N PHE A 54 -1.36 0.78 5.73
CA PHE A 54 -0.42 -0.27 5.39
C PHE A 54 0.73 -0.29 6.40
N ILE A 55 0.63 -1.13 7.42
CA ILE A 55 1.71 -1.35 8.40
C ILE A 55 2.69 -2.39 7.88
N ASN A 56 3.99 -2.09 7.92
CA ASN A 56 5.10 -2.96 7.50
C ASN A 56 4.88 -3.57 6.11
N LEU A 57 4.63 -2.69 5.12
CA LEU A 57 4.25 -3.07 3.77
C LEU A 57 5.30 -3.94 3.07
N ASN A 58 4.87 -5.05 2.49
CA ASN A 58 5.67 -5.96 1.69
C ASN A 58 4.97 -6.32 0.37
N LEU A 59 5.73 -6.50 -0.71
CA LEU A 59 5.19 -6.80 -2.04
C LEU A 59 5.42 -8.28 -2.37
N ASN A 60 4.34 -8.99 -2.67
CA ASN A 60 4.41 -10.32 -3.26
C ASN A 60 4.20 -10.24 -4.78
N LYS A 61 5.28 -9.96 -5.51
CA LYS A 61 5.26 -9.82 -6.97
C LYS A 61 4.73 -11.06 -7.72
N LYS A 62 4.96 -12.26 -7.19
CA LYS A 62 4.50 -13.51 -7.82
C LYS A 62 2.98 -13.63 -7.83
N LYS A 63 2.33 -13.18 -6.76
CA LYS A 63 0.87 -13.22 -6.62
C LYS A 63 0.18 -11.87 -6.89
N ARG A 64 0.97 -10.81 -7.11
CA ARG A 64 0.49 -9.43 -7.29
C ARG A 64 -0.32 -8.95 -6.07
N GLU A 65 0.26 -9.10 -4.89
CA GLU A 65 -0.37 -8.73 -3.61
C GLU A 65 0.48 -7.70 -2.87
N LEU A 66 -0.20 -6.71 -2.27
CA LEU A 66 0.35 -5.91 -1.17
C LEU A 66 0.01 -6.60 0.14
N ILE A 67 1.04 -6.90 0.93
CA ILE A 67 0.93 -7.55 2.22
C ILE A 67 1.26 -6.52 3.29
N SER A 68 0.37 -6.34 4.25
CA SER A 68 0.59 -5.49 5.42
C SER A 68 0.09 -6.18 6.68
N MET A 69 0.23 -5.51 7.81
CA MET A 69 -0.36 -5.93 9.08
C MET A 69 -1.47 -4.98 9.51
N TYR A 70 -2.39 -5.50 10.32
CA TYR A 70 -3.34 -4.70 11.09
C TYR A 70 -3.55 -5.36 12.45
N TYR A 71 -4.09 -4.63 13.40
CA TYR A 71 -4.34 -5.14 14.75
C TYR A 71 -5.85 -5.28 14.99
N SER A 72 -6.26 -6.43 15.49
CA SER A 72 -7.62 -6.69 15.95
C SER A 72 -7.54 -7.34 17.31
N HIS A 73 -8.22 -6.79 18.31
CA HIS A 73 -8.21 -7.30 19.69
C HIS A 73 -6.78 -7.48 20.25
N ASN A 74 -5.88 -6.54 19.96
CA ASN A 74 -4.44 -6.59 20.32
C ASN A 74 -3.63 -7.75 19.71
N GLU A 75 -4.19 -8.46 18.73
CA GLU A 75 -3.46 -9.48 17.97
C GLU A 75 -3.05 -8.94 16.60
N ALA A 76 -1.80 -9.18 16.22
CA ALA A 76 -1.30 -8.84 14.89
C ALA A 76 -1.89 -9.81 13.85
N GLN A 77 -2.55 -9.25 12.84
CA GLN A 77 -3.18 -9.97 11.76
C GLN A 77 -2.56 -9.57 10.43
N ARG A 78 -2.50 -10.50 9.48
CA ARG A 78 -2.00 -10.24 8.12
C ARG A 78 -3.13 -9.71 7.24
N CYS A 79 -2.89 -8.58 6.58
CA CYS A 79 -3.77 -8.02 5.56
C CYS A 79 -3.22 -8.29 4.15
N ILE A 80 -4.10 -8.68 3.22
CA ILE A 80 -3.76 -8.89 1.80
C ILE A 80 -4.63 -7.96 0.97
N THR A 81 -4.00 -6.99 0.33
CA THR A 81 -4.64 -6.07 -0.62
C THR A 81 -4.28 -6.50 -2.04
N ASN A 82 -5.29 -6.96 -2.77
CA ASN A 82 -5.17 -7.26 -4.19
C ASN A 82 -5.36 -5.97 -4.97
N VAL A 83 -4.29 -5.46 -5.53
CA VAL A 83 -4.31 -4.29 -6.41
C VAL A 83 -4.18 -4.79 -7.83
N PHE A 84 -5.33 -4.83 -8.50
CA PHE A 84 -5.41 -4.85 -9.94
C PHE A 84 -6.04 -3.52 -10.32
N VAL A 85 -5.33 -2.69 -11.08
CA VAL A 85 -5.95 -1.49 -11.63
C VAL A 85 -6.92 -1.95 -12.72
N ASP A 86 -8.17 -2.12 -12.33
CA ASP A 86 -9.28 -1.89 -13.24
C ASP A 86 -9.46 -0.37 -13.29
N GLU A 87 -8.98 0.27 -14.36
CA GLU A 87 -9.08 1.73 -14.56
C GLU A 87 -10.54 2.25 -14.51
N ASN A 88 -11.53 1.35 -14.56
CA ASN A 88 -12.95 1.67 -14.38
C ASN A 88 -13.38 1.82 -12.91
N LYS A 89 -12.59 1.32 -11.95
CA LYS A 89 -12.84 1.45 -10.50
C LYS A 89 -12.14 2.64 -9.86
N LEU A 90 -11.21 3.28 -10.57
CA LEU A 90 -10.72 4.62 -10.25
C LEU A 90 -11.77 5.64 -10.74
N LYS A 91 -12.92 5.65 -10.07
CA LYS A 91 -13.87 6.78 -10.10
C LYS A 91 -13.62 7.68 -8.91
#